data_AF-A0A0L6WH51-F1
#
_entry.id   AF-A0A0L6WH51-F1
#
_cell.length_a   1.000
_cell.length_b   1.000
_cell.length_c   1.000
_cell.angle_alpha   90.00
_cell.angle_beta   90.00
_cell.angle_gamma   90.00
#
_symmetry.space_group_name_H-M   'P 1'
#
loop_
_entity.id
_entity.type
_entity.pdbx_description
1 polymer ?
#
loop_
_entity_poly.entity_id
_entity_poly.type
_entity_poly.pdbx_seq_one_letter_code
_entity_poly.pdbx_strand_id
1 'polypeptide(L)'
;MQPLPRPILVYNIDRMPNKAGTISSMVDLVLHYWNHMEHAVFAVTSLGRQDMILGFTWLWEHNSEVEWTKKEVTMNRYSWKCSACTAEDRKEHRA
;
A
#
# COMPACT_ATOMS: atom_id res chain seq x y z
N MET A 1 -3.65 8.64 13.50
CA MET A 1 -4.92 8.03 13.04
C MET A 1 -5.98 9.11 12.99
N GLN A 2 -6.77 9.15 11.92
CA GLN A 2 -7.84 10.12 11.69
C GLN A 2 -9.18 9.39 11.58
N PRO A 3 -10.19 9.71 12.42
CA PRO A 3 -11.52 9.13 12.31
C PRO A 3 -12.21 9.53 11.00
N LEU A 4 -12.99 8.61 10.43
CA LEU A 4 -13.84 8.88 9.26
C LEU A 4 -15.20 9.46 9.72
N PRO A 5 -15.73 10.50 9.05
CA PRO A 5 -17.06 11.02 9.34
C PRO A 5 -18.17 9.98 9.11
N ARG A 6 -17.95 9.04 8.20
CA ARG A 6 -18.85 7.92 7.91
C ARG A 6 -18.03 6.63 7.81
N PRO A 7 -18.31 5.60 8.63
CA PRO A 7 -17.64 4.31 8.52
C PRO A 7 -17.88 3.64 7.16
N ILE A 8 -16.89 2.90 6.67
CA ILE A 8 -16.96 2.17 5.40
C ILE A 8 -17.36 0.72 5.71
N LEU A 9 -18.46 0.25 5.10
CA LEU A 9 -18.83 -1.16 5.17
C LEU A 9 -17.91 -1.98 4.26
N VAL A 10 -17.27 -2.99 4.85
CA VAL A 10 -16.41 -3.93 4.13
C VAL A 10 -17.17 -5.24 3.95
N TYR A 11 -17.17 -5.74 2.73
CA TYR A 11 -17.73 -7.04 2.38
C TYR A 11 -16.60 -7.95 1.92
N ASN A 12 -16.67 -9.22 2.31
CA ASN A 12 -15.78 -10.25 1.82
C ASN A 12 -16.17 -10.66 0.39
N ILE A 13 -15.35 -11.52 -0.24
CA ILE A 13 -15.58 -12.02 -1.61
C ILE A 13 -16.92 -12.77 -1.71
N ASP A 14 -17.34 -13.44 -0.64
CA ASP A 14 -18.63 -14.12 -0.52
C ASP A 14 -19.83 -13.17 -0.32
N ARG A 15 -19.59 -11.85 -0.33
CA ARG A 15 -20.55 -10.76 -0.10
C ARG A 15 -21.12 -10.70 1.32
N MET A 16 -20.59 -11.48 2.26
CA MET A 16 -20.92 -11.30 3.67
C MET A 16 -20.18 -10.10 4.26
N PRO A 17 -20.76 -9.39 5.24
CA PRO A 17 -20.04 -8.36 5.98
C PRO A 17 -18.76 -8.91 6.59
N ASN A 18 -17.70 -8.12 6.56
CA ASN A 18 -16.44 -8.49 7.18
C ASN A 18 -16.61 -8.60 8.71
N LYS A 19 -16.11 -9.70 9.30
CA LYS A 19 -16.25 -9.97 10.75
C LYS A 19 -15.54 -8.96 11.63
N ALA A 20 -14.49 -8.31 11.13
CA ALA A 20 -13.81 -7.22 11.84
C ALA A 20 -14.66 -5.95 11.94
N GLY A 21 -15.81 -5.90 11.25
CA GLY A 21 -16.72 -4.77 11.24
C GLY A 21 -16.39 -3.75 10.15
N THR A 22 -16.71 -2.50 10.43
CA THR A 22 -16.53 -1.38 9.50
C THR A 22 -15.18 -0.72 9.71
N ILE A 23 -14.64 -0.11 8.65
CA ILE A 23 -13.48 0.78 8.77
C ILE A 23 -13.97 2.13 9.26
N SER A 24 -13.48 2.59 10.40
CA SER A 24 -13.87 3.86 11.03
C SER A 24 -12.75 4.89 11.08
N SER A 25 -11.54 4.53 10.66
CA SER A 25 -10.40 5.45 10.67
C SER A 25 -9.38 5.14 9.58
N MET A 26 -8.61 6.15 9.24
CA MET A 26 -7.49 6.08 8.31
C MET A 26 -6.19 6.48 9.03
N VAL A 27 -5.04 6.09 8.47
CA VAL A 27 -3.73 6.48 8.98
C VAL A 27 -2.79 6.78 7.82
N ASP A 28 -2.04 7.87 7.92
CA ASP A 28 -0.94 8.19 7.02
C ASP A 28 0.32 7.45 7.53
N LEU A 29 0.93 6.64 6.68
CA LEU A 29 2.12 5.87 7.00
C LEU A 29 3.16 6.06 5.91
N VAL A 30 4.42 5.93 6.30
CA VAL A 30 5.53 5.75 5.36
C VAL A 30 5.73 4.24 5.15
N LEU A 31 5.43 3.75 3.95
CA LEU A 31 5.70 2.37 3.55
C LEU A 31 7.16 2.26 3.13
N HIS A 32 7.88 1.32 3.72
CA HIS A 32 9.24 0.97 3.33
C HIS A 32 9.26 -0.45 2.79
N TYR A 33 9.73 -0.62 1.57
CA TYR A 33 9.93 -1.93 0.95
C TYR A 33 11.18 -1.91 0.08
N TRP A 34 12.23 -2.63 0.50
CA TRP A 34 13.55 -2.59 -0.15
C TRP A 34 14.10 -1.16 -0.27
N ASN A 35 14.40 -0.69 -1.49
CA ASN A 35 14.82 0.67 -1.80
C ASN A 35 13.64 1.61 -2.13
N HIS A 36 12.40 1.14 -1.99
CA HIS A 36 11.20 1.94 -2.17
C HIS A 36 10.70 2.51 -0.85
N MET A 37 10.37 3.79 -0.86
CA MET A 37 9.74 4.48 0.26
C MET A 37 8.62 5.38 -0.26
N GLU A 38 7.47 5.37 0.39
CA GLU A 38 6.36 6.23 -0.03
C GLU A 38 5.46 6.60 1.14
N HIS A 39 4.80 7.76 1.02
CA HIS A 39 3.70 8.11 1.90
C HIS A 39 2.40 7.55 1.32
N ALA A 40 1.67 6.76 2.12
CA ALA A 40 0.41 6.18 1.72
C ALA A 40 -0.61 6.24 2.86
N VAL A 41 -1.87 6.42 2.50
CA VAL A 41 -2.99 6.44 3.45
C VAL A 41 -3.63 5.07 3.51
N PHE A 42 -3.71 4.51 4.71
CA PHE A 42 -4.25 3.18 4.97
C PHE A 42 -5.57 3.25 5.72
N ALA A 43 -6.49 2.35 5.36
CA ALA A 43 -7.67 2.04 6.15
C ALA A 43 -7.30 1.14 7.33
N VAL A 44 -7.76 1.49 8.53
CA VAL A 44 -7.48 0.72 9.75
C VAL A 44 -8.60 -0.29 9.98
N THR A 45 -8.23 -1.57 10.06
CA THR A 45 -9.14 -2.66 10.43
C THR A 45 -8.36 -3.81 11.08
N SER A 46 -9.05 -4.74 11.74
CA SER A 46 -8.44 -5.96 12.24
C SER A 46 -8.16 -6.93 11.09
N LEU A 47 -6.88 -7.22 10.87
CA LEU A 47 -6.39 -8.09 9.79
C LEU A 47 -6.03 -9.51 10.27
N GLY A 48 -6.21 -9.81 11.55
CA GLY A 48 -5.83 -11.11 12.11
C GLY A 48 -4.32 -11.24 12.28
N ARG A 49 -3.66 -12.08 11.45
CA ARG A 49 -2.21 -12.36 11.56
C ARG A 49 -1.35 -11.47 10.68
N GLN A 50 -1.96 -10.68 9.81
CA GLN A 50 -1.30 -9.79 8.88
C GLN A 50 -1.24 -8.38 9.47
N ASP A 51 -0.13 -7.69 9.27
CA ASP A 51 0.02 -6.31 9.73
C ASP A 51 -0.54 -5.29 8.71
N MET A 52 -0.51 -5.63 7.42
CA MET A 52 -0.87 -4.74 6.32
C MET A 52 -1.28 -5.53 5.09
N ILE A 53 -2.19 -4.96 4.30
CA ILE A 53 -2.57 -5.47 2.97
C ILE A 53 -2.40 -4.34 1.97
N LEU A 54 -1.59 -4.59 0.93
CA LEU A 54 -1.51 -3.73 -0.25
C LEU A 54 -2.47 -4.29 -1.31
N GLY A 55 -3.44 -3.47 -1.69
CA GLY A 55 -4.48 -3.87 -2.63
C GLY A 55 -4.02 -3.89 -4.08
N PHE A 56 -4.88 -4.38 -4.97
CA PHE A 56 -4.64 -4.36 -6.41
C PHE A 56 -4.38 -2.96 -6.96
N THR A 57 -5.10 -1.94 -6.48
CA THR A 57 -4.90 -0.54 -6.90
C THR A 57 -3.46 -0.09 -6.70
N TRP A 58 -2.87 -0.47 -5.55
CA TRP A 58 -1.49 -0.13 -5.23
C TRP A 58 -0.49 -0.82 -6.18
N LEU A 59 -0.70 -2.11 -6.47
CA LEU A 59 0.11 -2.87 -7.43
C LEU A 59 -0.03 -2.33 -8.85
N TRP A 60 -1.23 -1.91 -9.24
CA TRP A 60 -1.51 -1.35 -10.57
C TRP A 60 -0.86 0.03 -10.75
N GLU A 61 -0.92 0.90 -9.74
CA GLU A 61 -0.27 2.22 -9.77
C GLU A 61 1.26 2.14 -9.92
N HIS A 62 1.87 1.13 -9.32
CA HIS A 62 3.31 0.86 -9.43
C HIS A 62 3.69 -0.01 -10.63
N ASN A 63 2.69 -0.63 -11.28
CA ASN A 63 2.87 -1.62 -12.35
C ASN A 63 3.98 -2.64 -12.02
N SER A 64 3.94 -3.14 -10.77
CA SER A 64 4.97 -4.00 -10.21
C SER A 64 5.00 -5.38 -10.86
N GLU A 65 6.17 -6.01 -10.86
CA GLU A 65 6.32 -7.39 -11.30
C GLU A 65 6.28 -8.33 -10.09
N VAL A 66 5.44 -9.36 -10.14
CA VAL A 66 5.30 -10.34 -9.05
C VAL A 66 5.95 -11.66 -9.47
N GLU A 67 7.01 -12.05 -8.77
CA GLU A 67 7.66 -13.34 -8.94
C GLU A 67 7.12 -14.33 -7.88
N TRP A 68 6.10 -15.09 -8.28
CA TRP A 68 5.37 -15.97 -7.38
C TRP A 68 6.20 -17.11 -6.81
N THR A 69 7.20 -17.62 -7.55
CA THR A 69 8.06 -18.71 -7.07
C THR A 69 8.98 -18.24 -5.94
N LYS A 70 9.52 -17.02 -6.05
CA LYS A 70 10.37 -16.42 -5.01
C LYS A 70 9.59 -15.68 -3.93
N LYS A 71 8.30 -15.39 -4.20
CA LYS A 71 7.43 -14.55 -3.35
C LYS A 71 7.95 -13.13 -3.23
N GLU A 72 8.45 -12.58 -4.32
CA GLU A 72 9.04 -11.24 -4.40
C GLU A 72 8.17 -10.34 -5.28
N VAL A 73 8.14 -9.05 -4.95
CA VAL A 73 7.52 -8.01 -5.79
C VAL A 73 8.59 -7.00 -6.15
N THR A 74 8.81 -6.78 -7.44
CA THR A 74 9.83 -5.85 -7.93
C THR A 74 9.19 -4.49 -8.22
N MET A 75 9.74 -3.43 -7.63
CA MET A 75 9.35 -2.03 -7.86
C MET A 75 10.29 -1.37 -8.87
N ASN A 76 10.40 -1.92 -10.08
CA ASN A 76 11.31 -1.42 -11.12
C ASN A 76 10.74 -0.24 -11.92
N ARG A 77 9.45 0.10 -11.75
CA ARG A 77 8.80 1.15 -12.52
C ARG A 77 8.50 2.36 -11.63
N TYR A 78 8.99 3.50 -12.07
CA TYR A 78 8.71 4.79 -11.45
C TYR A 78 7.22 5.10 -11.53
N SER A 79 6.54 5.17 -10.39
CA SER A 79 5.31 5.94 -10.31
C SER A 79 5.73 7.42 -10.14
N TRP A 80 5.26 8.33 -10.99
CA TRP A 80 5.54 9.77 -10.86
C TRP A 80 5.01 10.38 -9.56
N LYS A 81 4.29 9.59 -8.75
CA LYS A 81 3.76 9.95 -7.44
C LYS A 81 4.63 9.46 -6.28
N CYS A 82 5.62 8.60 -6.52
CA CYS A 82 6.60 8.19 -5.53
C CYS A 82 7.68 9.27 -5.37
N SER A 83 7.54 10.11 -4.35
CA SER A 83 8.50 11.18 -4.06
C SER A 83 9.89 10.66 -3.66
N ALA A 84 9.99 9.47 -3.04
CA ALA A 84 11.30 8.92 -2.66
C ALA A 84 12.07 8.35 -3.86
N CYS A 85 11.37 7.82 -4.87
CA CYS A 85 11.98 7.29 -6.08
C CYS A 85 12.71 8.39 -6.88
N THR A 86 12.29 9.64 -6.76
CA THR A 86 12.96 10.79 -7.41
C THR A 86 14.24 11.27 -6.73
N ALA A 87 14.56 10.79 -5.52
CA ALA A 87 15.73 11.23 -4.77
C ALA A 87 17.03 10.50 -5.21
N GLU A 88 16.93 9.30 -5.76
CA GLU A 88 18.09 8.51 -6.21
C GLU A 88 18.66 9.02 -7.54
N ASP A 89 17.82 9.50 -8.46
CA ASP A 89 18.22 10.04 -9.77
C ASP A 89 19.15 11.27 -9.68
N ARG A 90 19.06 12.06 -8.61
CA ARG A 90 19.92 13.25 -8.45
C ARG A 90 21.38 12.91 -8.14
N LYS A 91 21.66 11.68 -7.70
CA LYS A 91 23.03 11.21 -7.42
C LYS A 91 23.69 10.56 -8.63
N GLU A 92 22.94 9.84 -9.47
CA GLU A 92 23.48 9.20 -10.69
C GLU A 92 23.72 10.19 -11.83
N HIS A 93 22.85 11.20 -12.02
CA HIS A 93 23.05 12.22 -13.07
C HIS A 93 24.07 13.31 -12.72
N ARG A 94 24.84 13.15 -11.64
CA ARG A 94 25.93 14.08 -11.22
C ARG A 94 27.30 13.40 -11.12
N ALA A 95 27.42 12.15 -11.56
CA ALA A 95 28.69 11.41 -11.63
C ALA A 95 29.25 11.40 -13.07
#